data_AF-A0A485BSH2-F1
#
_entry.id   AF-A0A485BSH2-F1
#
_cell.length_a   1.000
_cell.length_b   1.000
_cell.length_c   1.000
_cell.angle_alpha   90.00
_cell.angle_beta   90.00
_cell.angle_gamma   90.00
#
_symmetry.space_group_name_H-M   'P 1'
#
loop_
_entity.id
_entity.type
_entity.pdbx_description
1 polymer ?
#
loop_
_entity_poly.entity_id
_entity_poly.type
_entity_poly.pdbx_seq_one_letter_code
_entity_poly.pdbx_strand_id
1 'polypeptide(L)'
;MVVLDARRFDEYQTMSIPGSISVPGGELALRVDGLVGSEQTPIVVNCAGRTRSIIGAQSLRNAGVRNPVYALRNGTIGWTLAGLTLEHGQQRRYDPAQQPSTARRQQVRALAESAGVTFIDETTLQRWRRQEDRTHLSVRRPQSGGVRRRPPARQP
;
A
#
# COMPACT_ATOMS: atom_id res chain seq x y z
N MET A 1 -3.95 18.94 -5.13
CA MET A 1 -2.90 17.95 -4.84
C MET A 1 -3.36 17.07 -3.71
N VAL A 2 -2.92 15.81 -3.67
CA VAL A 2 -3.17 14.88 -2.56
C VAL A 2 -1.86 14.29 -2.04
N VAL A 3 -1.77 14.08 -0.72
CA VAL A 3 -0.60 13.45 -0.09
C VAL A 3 -1.01 12.07 0.44
N LEU A 4 -0.35 11.02 -0.06
CA LEU A 4 -0.64 9.63 0.29
C LEU A 4 0.50 9.06 1.13
N ASP A 5 0.21 8.61 2.35
CA ASP A 5 1.20 7.98 3.23
C ASP A 5 1.29 6.47 2.99
N ALA A 6 2.43 6.02 2.47
CA ALA A 6 2.67 4.64 2.05
C ALA A 6 3.06 3.70 3.22
N ARG A 7 3.11 4.20 4.46
CA ARG A 7 3.46 3.41 5.64
C ARG A 7 2.29 2.58 6.15
N ARG A 8 2.54 1.77 7.18
CA ARG A 8 1.44 1.12 7.91
C ARG A 8 0.60 2.19 8.63
N PHE A 9 -0.65 1.83 8.93
CA PHE A 9 -1.60 2.75 9.57
C PHE A 9 -1.13 3.18 10.97
N ASP A 10 -0.52 2.27 11.74
CA ASP A 10 0.03 2.58 13.07
C ASP A 10 1.17 3.62 13.00
N GLU A 11 2.03 3.54 11.99
CA GLU A 11 3.09 4.53 11.76
C GLU A 11 2.52 5.90 11.36
N TYR A 12 1.46 5.91 10.56
CA TYR A 12 0.74 7.13 10.16
C TYR A 12 0.06 7.80 11.37
N GLN A 13 -0.59 7.02 12.24
CA GLN A 13 -1.20 7.53 13.46
C GLN A 13 -0.17 8.12 14.43
N THR A 14 1.05 7.56 14.46
CA THR A 14 2.13 8.08 15.31
C THR A 14 2.49 9.52 14.95
N MET A 15 2.66 9.80 13.65
CA MET A 15 2.90 11.14 13.10
C MET A 15 2.66 11.13 11.59
N SER A 16 2.20 12.23 11.01
CA SER A 16 1.83 12.30 9.59
C SER A 16 2.00 13.71 9.01
N ILE A 17 2.12 13.79 7.68
CA ILE A 17 2.11 15.07 6.97
C ILE A 17 0.70 15.69 7.07
N PRO A 18 0.58 17.00 7.36
CA PRO A 18 -0.73 17.65 7.45
C PRO A 18 -1.61 17.38 6.23
N GLY A 19 -2.86 16.99 6.48
CA GLY A 19 -3.84 16.70 5.42
C GLY A 19 -3.58 15.42 4.61
N SER A 20 -2.54 14.63 4.92
CA SER A 20 -2.29 13.38 4.22
C SER A 20 -3.32 12.28 4.55
N ILE A 21 -3.39 11.28 3.68
CA ILE A 21 -4.30 10.12 3.77
C ILE A 21 -3.44 8.85 3.86
N SER A 22 -3.72 7.97 4.82
CA SER A 22 -3.04 6.67 4.88
C SER A 22 -3.50 5.76 3.75
N VAL A 23 -2.52 5.30 2.95
CA VAL A 23 -2.70 4.31 1.89
C VAL A 23 -1.44 3.43 1.87
N PRO A 24 -1.40 2.31 2.63
CA PRO A 24 -0.24 1.43 2.68
C PRO A 24 0.22 1.02 1.28
N GLY A 25 1.54 0.89 1.08
CA GLY A 25 2.13 0.79 -0.26
C GLY A 25 1.49 -0.24 -1.20
N GLY A 26 1.08 -1.42 -0.70
CA GLY A 26 0.41 -2.46 -1.49
C GLY A 26 -1.01 -2.09 -1.98
N GLU A 27 -1.62 -1.06 -1.41
CA GLU A 27 -2.96 -0.59 -1.77
C GLU A 27 -2.92 0.60 -2.74
N LEU A 28 -1.80 1.33 -2.82
CA LEU A 28 -1.68 2.58 -3.60
C LEU A 28 -2.21 2.43 -5.02
N ALA A 29 -1.68 1.46 -5.76
CA ALA A 29 -2.02 1.27 -7.17
C ALA A 29 -3.50 0.94 -7.38
N LEU A 30 -4.16 0.29 -6.42
CA LEU A 30 -5.58 -0.06 -6.51
C LEU A 30 -6.51 1.08 -6.05
N ARG A 31 -6.11 1.86 -5.05
CA ARG A 31 -7.02 2.81 -4.38
C ARG A 31 -6.93 4.23 -4.89
N VAL A 32 -5.86 4.59 -5.60
CA VAL A 32 -5.54 5.98 -5.99
C VAL A 32 -6.67 6.71 -6.72
N ASP A 33 -7.42 6.04 -7.60
CA ASP A 33 -8.48 6.67 -8.40
C ASP A 33 -9.61 7.23 -7.53
N GLY A 34 -9.89 6.58 -6.40
CA GLY A 34 -10.90 7.03 -5.45
C GLY A 34 -10.46 8.23 -4.60
N LEU A 35 -9.20 8.64 -4.71
CA LEU A 35 -8.59 9.66 -3.86
C LEU A 35 -8.22 10.92 -4.63
N VAL A 36 -8.35 10.92 -5.96
CA VAL A 36 -8.03 12.08 -6.82
C VAL A 36 -9.30 12.59 -7.48
N GLY A 37 -9.51 13.91 -7.44
CA GLY A 37 -10.70 14.53 -8.04
C GLY A 37 -10.61 14.70 -9.56
N SER A 38 -9.40 14.66 -10.13
CA SER A 38 -9.14 14.77 -11.56
C SER A 38 -7.75 14.26 -11.91
N GLU A 39 -7.45 14.12 -13.21
CA GLU A 39 -6.14 13.66 -13.70
C GLU A 39 -5.04 14.70 -13.54
N GLN A 40 -5.42 15.97 -13.43
CA GLN A 40 -4.48 17.08 -13.21
C GLN A 40 -4.07 17.18 -11.75
N THR A 41 -4.77 16.49 -10.84
CA THR A 41 -4.48 16.52 -9.40
C THR A 41 -3.11 15.91 -9.14
N PRO A 42 -2.11 16.67 -8.63
CA PRO A 42 -0.81 16.09 -8.31
C PRO A 42 -0.92 15.12 -7.14
N ILE A 43 -0.19 14.01 -7.21
CA ILE A 43 -0.11 13.00 -6.16
C ILE A 43 1.30 13.04 -5.57
N VAL A 44 1.39 13.25 -4.26
CA VAL A 44 2.65 13.17 -3.52
C VAL A 44 2.61 11.95 -2.61
N VAL A 45 3.53 11.00 -2.83
CA VAL A 45 3.68 9.83 -1.97
C VAL A 45 4.68 10.15 -0.87
N ASN A 46 4.30 9.90 0.38
CA ASN A 46 5.07 10.17 1.58
C ASN A 46 5.39 8.86 2.32
N CYS A 47 6.51 8.84 3.04
CA CYS A 47 6.80 7.85 4.08
C CYS A 47 7.65 8.50 5.18
N ALA A 48 8.22 7.72 6.10
CA ALA A 48 9.04 8.27 7.18
C ALA A 48 10.33 8.93 6.64
N GLY A 49 10.97 8.27 5.66
CA GLY A 49 12.22 8.71 5.04
C GLY A 49 12.09 8.77 3.52
N ARG A 50 12.60 7.75 2.82
CA ARG A 50 12.70 7.78 1.33
C ARG A 50 12.17 6.54 0.64
N THR A 51 12.45 5.35 1.17
CA THR A 51 12.27 4.09 0.43
C THR A 51 10.84 3.85 -0.02
N ARG A 52 9.87 3.90 0.92
CA ARG A 52 8.47 3.58 0.62
C ARG A 52 7.79 4.66 -0.23
N SER A 53 8.20 5.93 -0.12
CA SER A 53 7.70 6.99 -1.00
C SER A 53 8.21 6.87 -2.42
N ILE A 54 9.49 6.52 -2.61
CA ILE A 54 10.07 6.27 -3.94
C ILE A 54 9.39 5.06 -4.59
N ILE A 55 9.32 3.92 -3.88
CA ILE A 55 8.68 2.71 -4.39
C ILE A 55 7.21 3.00 -4.71
N GLY A 56 6.46 3.60 -3.80
CA GLY A 56 5.04 3.90 -4.01
C GLY A 56 4.81 4.85 -5.19
N ALA A 57 5.62 5.90 -5.34
CA ALA A 57 5.54 6.80 -6.49
C ALA A 57 5.82 6.08 -7.81
N GLN A 58 6.86 5.26 -7.86
CA GLN A 58 7.18 4.50 -9.07
C GLN A 58 6.12 3.44 -9.38
N SER A 59 5.56 2.78 -8.35
CA SER A 59 4.45 1.84 -8.53
C SER A 59 3.23 2.49 -9.16
N LEU A 60 2.88 3.73 -8.77
CA LEU A 60 1.78 4.46 -9.40
C LEU A 60 2.07 4.76 -10.88
N ARG A 61 3.29 5.20 -11.22
CA ARG A 61 3.69 5.44 -12.62
C ARG A 61 3.64 4.16 -13.44
N ASN A 62 4.22 3.07 -12.92
CA ASN A 62 4.23 1.77 -13.60
C ASN A 62 2.81 1.22 -13.79
N ALA A 63 1.89 1.52 -12.87
CA ALA A 63 0.48 1.15 -12.97
C ALA A 63 -0.34 2.04 -13.92
N GLY A 64 0.31 2.94 -14.67
CA GLY A 64 -0.34 3.78 -15.68
C GLY A 64 -1.18 4.93 -15.11
N VAL A 65 -0.92 5.35 -13.87
CA VAL A 65 -1.59 6.53 -13.29
C VAL A 65 -1.22 7.77 -14.11
N ARG A 66 -2.24 8.45 -14.66
CA ARG A 66 -2.07 9.63 -15.52
C ARG A 66 -1.68 10.90 -14.75
N ASN A 67 -2.02 10.94 -13.46
CA ASN A 67 -1.70 12.08 -12.60
C ASN A 67 -0.19 12.35 -12.51
N PRO A 68 0.22 13.62 -12.35
CA PRO A 68 1.59 13.94 -11.97
C PRO A 68 1.90 13.32 -10.60
N VAL A 69 2.82 12.36 -10.57
CA VAL A 69 3.24 11.69 -9.33
C VAL A 69 4.57 12.25 -8.84
N TYR A 70 4.73 12.39 -7.53
CA TYR A 70 5.97 12.80 -6.88
C TYR A 70 6.20 11.97 -5.60
N ALA A 71 7.45 11.84 -5.19
CA ALA A 71 7.80 11.34 -3.86
C ALA A 71 8.21 12.52 -2.98
N LEU A 72 7.65 12.63 -1.77
CA LEU A 72 8.08 13.63 -0.80
C LEU A 72 9.52 13.32 -0.38
N ARG A 73 10.44 14.24 -0.71
CA ARG A 73 11.86 14.08 -0.37
C ARG A 73 12.02 14.03 1.14
N ASN A 74 12.66 12.97 1.62
CA ASN A 74 12.98 12.72 3.04
C ASN A 74 11.77 12.54 3.97
N GLY A 75 10.52 12.54 3.47
CA GLY A 75 9.36 12.12 4.24
C GLY A 75 9.11 12.96 5.49
N THR A 76 8.50 12.35 6.52
CA THR A 76 8.27 13.03 7.81
C THR A 76 9.57 13.46 8.48
N ILE A 77 10.68 12.72 8.32
CA ILE A 77 12.00 13.12 8.82
C ILE A 77 12.43 14.45 8.19
N GLY A 78 12.31 14.57 6.86
CA GLY A 78 12.61 15.81 6.14
C GLY A 78 11.72 16.97 6.56
N TRP A 79 10.44 16.68 6.80
CA TRP A 79 9.47 17.66 7.29
C TRP A 79 9.87 18.22 8.67
N THR A 80 10.24 17.34 9.60
CA THR A 80 10.74 17.74 10.93
C THR A 80 12.05 18.52 10.84
N LEU A 81 13.00 18.07 10.02
CA LEU A 81 14.28 18.77 9.82
C LEU A 81 14.11 20.16 9.20
N ALA A 82 13.03 20.38 8.45
CA ALA A 82 12.67 21.70 7.90
C ALA A 82 11.93 22.60 8.93
N GLY A 83 11.76 22.15 10.18
CA GLY A 83 11.04 22.89 11.22
C GLY A 83 9.52 22.94 11.02
N LEU A 84 8.96 22.07 10.16
CA LEU A 84 7.53 22.04 9.87
C LEU A 84 6.79 21.11 10.83
N THR A 85 5.57 21.50 11.21
CA THR A 85 4.73 20.75 12.14
C THR A 85 4.12 19.51 11.50
N LEU A 86 4.18 18.38 12.21
CA LEU A 86 3.48 17.14 11.87
C LEU A 86 2.15 17.05 12.61
N GLU A 87 1.21 16.29 12.05
CA GLU A 87 -0.03 15.91 12.74
C GLU A 87 0.11 14.54 13.40
N HIS A 88 -0.63 14.33 14.49
CA HIS A 88 -0.60 13.09 15.29
C HIS A 88 -2.01 12.54 15.48
N GLY A 89 -2.16 11.23 15.67
CA GLY A 89 -3.44 10.58 15.94
C GLY A 89 -4.43 10.56 14.78
N GLN A 90 -4.00 10.93 13.56
CA GLN A 90 -4.90 11.10 12.43
C GLN A 90 -5.50 9.77 11.95
N GLN A 91 -6.75 9.82 11.50
CA GLN A 91 -7.53 8.63 11.12
C GLN A 91 -7.88 8.56 9.61
N ARG A 92 -7.49 9.58 8.83
CA ARG A 92 -7.77 9.65 7.38
C ARG A 92 -7.11 8.48 6.65
N ARG A 93 -7.93 7.72 5.94
CA ARG A 93 -7.54 6.54 5.15
C ARG A 93 -8.51 6.38 3.99
N TYR A 94 -8.10 5.64 2.96
CA TYR A 94 -9.01 5.21 1.91
C TYR A 94 -10.18 4.39 2.50
N ASP A 95 -11.35 4.45 1.85
CA ASP A 95 -12.47 3.59 2.21
C ASP A 95 -12.19 2.15 1.75
N PRO A 96 -12.09 1.16 2.67
CA PRO A 96 -11.89 -0.23 2.29
C PRO A 96 -13.08 -0.82 1.53
N ALA A 97 -14.30 -0.30 1.72
CA ALA A 97 -15.50 -0.76 1.04
C ALA A 97 -15.54 -0.32 -0.42
N GLN A 98 -14.93 0.82 -0.75
CA GLN A 98 -14.82 1.31 -2.12
C GLN A 98 -13.93 0.41 -2.97
N GLN A 99 -14.54 -0.29 -3.92
CA GLN A 99 -13.84 -1.20 -4.82
C GLN A 99 -13.14 -0.45 -5.97
N PRO A 100 -11.94 -0.89 -6.38
CA PRO A 100 -11.31 -0.37 -7.59
C PRO A 100 -12.15 -0.70 -8.82
N SER A 101 -12.14 0.21 -9.80
CA SER A 101 -12.82 -0.01 -11.09
C SER A 101 -12.28 -1.27 -11.79
N THR A 102 -13.06 -1.84 -12.70
CA THR A 102 -12.63 -2.99 -13.49
C THR A 102 -11.38 -2.66 -14.33
N ALA A 103 -11.37 -1.49 -14.96
CA ALA A 103 -10.22 -1.00 -15.72
C ALA A 103 -8.96 -0.88 -14.85
N ARG A 104 -9.08 -0.31 -13.65
CA ARG A 104 -7.96 -0.20 -12.71
C ARG A 104 -7.40 -1.56 -12.29
N ARG A 105 -8.28 -2.51 -11.99
CA ARG A 105 -7.88 -3.90 -11.66
C ARG A 105 -7.14 -4.57 -12.81
N GLN A 106 -7.61 -4.37 -14.04
CA GLN A 106 -6.96 -4.89 -15.24
C GLN A 106 -5.56 -4.27 -15.44
N GLN A 107 -5.40 -2.95 -15.27
CA GLN A 107 -4.10 -2.29 -15.39
C GLN A 107 -3.08 -2.79 -14.35
N VAL A 108 -3.48 -2.91 -13.08
CA VAL A 108 -2.61 -3.42 -12.03
C VAL A 108 -2.25 -4.89 -12.27
N ARG A 109 -3.20 -5.69 -12.79
CA ARG A 109 -2.94 -7.08 -13.18
C ARG A 109 -1.95 -7.17 -14.35
N ALA A 110 -2.16 -6.38 -15.39
CA ALA A 110 -1.26 -6.34 -16.56
C ALA A 110 0.17 -5.93 -16.16
N LEU A 111 0.32 -4.99 -15.22
CA LEU A 111 1.63 -4.66 -14.65
C LEU A 111 2.27 -5.86 -13.92
N ALA A 112 1.50 -6.61 -13.15
CA ALA A 112 2.03 -7.79 -12.47
C ALA A 112 2.46 -8.86 -13.50
N GLU A 113 1.64 -9.11 -14.52
CA GLU A 113 1.94 -10.07 -15.59
C GLU A 113 3.18 -9.65 -16.39
N SER A 114 3.35 -8.36 -16.71
CA SER A 114 4.54 -7.85 -17.39
C SER A 114 5.82 -7.94 -16.54
N ALA A 115 5.67 -7.97 -15.21
CA ALA A 115 6.75 -8.24 -14.27
C ALA A 115 7.02 -9.75 -14.04
N GLY A 116 6.33 -10.64 -14.77
CA GLY A 116 6.50 -12.09 -14.67
C GLY A 116 5.73 -12.77 -13.54
N VAL A 117 4.75 -12.07 -12.93
CA VAL A 117 3.93 -12.65 -11.85
C VAL A 117 2.97 -13.70 -12.43
N THR A 118 3.03 -14.91 -11.88
CA THR A 118 2.09 -15.98 -12.20
C THR A 118 0.83 -15.89 -11.33
N PHE A 119 -0.34 -15.90 -11.96
CA PHE A 119 -1.63 -15.98 -11.28
C PHE A 119 -2.09 -17.44 -11.24
N ILE A 120 -2.51 -17.89 -10.06
CA ILE A 120 -3.02 -19.25 -9.83
C ILE A 120 -4.47 -19.20 -9.37
N ASP A 121 -5.19 -20.28 -9.60
CA ASP A 121 -6.54 -20.48 -9.07
C ASP A 121 -6.52 -21.04 -7.64
N GLU A 122 -7.70 -21.07 -7.02
CA GLU A 122 -7.85 -21.60 -5.65
C GLU A 122 -7.46 -23.09 -5.58
N THR A 123 -7.76 -23.87 -6.61
CA THR A 123 -7.39 -25.29 -6.70
C THR A 123 -5.88 -25.49 -6.59
N THR A 124 -5.11 -24.72 -7.37
CA THR A 124 -3.64 -24.76 -7.33
C THR A 124 -3.11 -24.26 -5.99
N LEU A 125 -3.69 -23.20 -5.44
CA LEU A 125 -3.32 -22.68 -4.12
C LEU A 125 -3.51 -23.75 -3.02
N GLN A 126 -4.65 -24.44 -3.02
CA GLN A 126 -4.93 -25.50 -2.04
C GLN A 126 -3.99 -26.69 -2.19
N ARG A 127 -3.62 -27.05 -3.41
CA ARG A 127 -2.59 -28.06 -3.67
C ARG A 127 -1.22 -27.63 -3.11
N TRP A 128 -0.79 -26.39 -3.37
CA TRP A 128 0.51 -25.90 -2.89
C TRP A 128 0.57 -25.79 -1.36
N ARG A 129 -0.54 -25.42 -0.70
CA ARG A 129 -0.63 -25.36 0.77
C ARG A 129 -0.42 -26.69 1.48
N ARG A 130 -0.58 -27.82 0.78
CA ARG A 130 -0.34 -29.17 1.31
C ARG A 130 1.13 -29.59 1.20
N GLN A 131 1.97 -28.80 0.52
CA GLN A 131 3.38 -29.10 0.33
C GLN A 131 4.20 -28.49 1.48
N GLU A 132 4.86 -29.33 2.27
CA GLU A 132 5.57 -28.92 3.50
C GLU A 132 6.86 -28.12 3.22
N ASP A 133 7.37 -28.19 2.00
CA ASP A 133 8.56 -27.46 1.54
C ASP A 133 8.25 -26.03 1.06
N ARG A 134 6.99 -25.59 1.11
CA ARG A 134 6.57 -24.25 0.67
C ARG A 134 6.16 -23.34 1.81
N THR A 135 6.66 -22.10 1.74
CA THR A 135 6.23 -21.00 2.61
C THR A 135 5.33 -20.04 1.84
N HIS A 136 4.22 -19.63 2.44
CA HIS A 136 3.26 -18.71 1.86
C HIS A 136 3.15 -17.41 2.67
N LEU A 137 3.12 -16.27 1.99
CA LEU A 137 2.93 -14.96 2.60
C LEU A 137 1.61 -14.35 2.14
N SER A 138 0.79 -13.87 3.08
CA SER A 138 -0.35 -13.00 2.76
C SER A 138 0.08 -11.54 2.87
N VAL A 139 -0.06 -10.81 1.76
CA VAL A 139 0.15 -9.36 1.71
C VAL A 139 -1.14 -8.55 1.94
N ARG A 140 -2.28 -9.23 2.13
CA ARG A 140 -3.54 -8.57 2.48
C ARG A 140 -3.43 -7.97 3.89
N ARG A 141 -4.10 -6.84 4.10
CA ARG A 141 -4.25 -6.25 5.42
C ARG A 141 -4.74 -7.31 6.41
N PRO A 142 -4.12 -7.45 7.60
CA PRO A 142 -4.69 -8.28 8.64
C PRO A 142 -6.08 -7.75 8.96
N GLN A 143 -7.11 -8.60 8.81
CA GLN A 143 -8.41 -8.31 9.38
C GLN A 143 -8.22 -8.17 10.89
N SER A 144 -9.00 -7.30 11.53
CA SER A 144 -9.02 -7.14 12.98
C SER A 144 -9.52 -8.45 13.63
N GLY A 145 -8.63 -9.42 13.77
CA GLY A 145 -8.90 -10.78 14.23
C GLY A 145 -7.56 -11.46 14.51
N GLY A 146 -7.29 -11.72 15.78
CA GLY A 146 -5.97 -12.05 16.32
C GLY A 146 -5.22 -13.14 15.57
N VAL A 147 -3.90 -13.00 15.54
CA VAL A 147 -2.95 -14.00 15.06
C VAL A 147 -3.20 -15.32 15.81
N ARG A 148 -3.91 -16.28 15.19
CA ARG A 148 -3.90 -17.67 15.67
C ARG A 148 -2.55 -18.28 15.30
N ARG A 149 -1.61 -18.26 16.24
CA ARG A 149 -0.42 -19.10 16.17
C ARG A 149 -0.86 -20.55 16.40
N ARG A 150 -0.51 -21.45 15.48
CA ARG A 150 -0.63 -22.90 15.69
C ARG A 150 0.34 -23.26 16.84
N PRO A 151 -0.10 -23.92 17.92
CA PRO A 151 0.82 -24.35 18.96
C PRO A 151 1.80 -25.37 18.38
N PRO A 152 3.06 -25.40 18.86
CA PRO A 152 4.03 -26.40 18.41
C PRO A 152 3.53 -27.80 18.76
N ALA A 153 3.70 -28.74 17.82
CA ALA A 153 3.39 -30.14 18.03
C ALA A 153 4.24 -30.65 19.20
N ARG A 154 3.59 -31.12 20.27
CA ARG A 154 4.26 -31.95 21.27
C ARG A 154 4.53 -33.30 20.62
N GLN A 155 5.81 -33.67 20.50
CA GLN A 155 6.20 -35.05 20.24
C GLN A 155 6.16 -35.83 21.57
N PRO A 156 5.84 -37.14 21.54
CA PRO A 156 5.69 -37.99 22.72
C PRO A 156 7.01 -38.23 23.47
#